data_AF-A0A6V8PXP0-F1
#
_entry.id   AF-A0A6V8PXP0-F1
#
_cell.length_a   1.000
_cell.length_b   1.000
_cell.length_c   1.000
_cell.angle_alpha   90.00
_cell.angle_beta   90.00
_cell.angle_gamma   90.00
#
_symmetry.space_group_name_H-M   'P 1'
#
loop_
_entity.id
_entity.type
_entity.pdbx_description
1 polymer ?
#
loop_
_entity_poly.entity_id
_entity_poly.type
_entity_poly.pdbx_seq_one_letter_code
_entity_poly.pdbx_strand_id
1 'polypeptide(L)'
;MLSIGWFSTGRDQAARDLLQVVYRSICSGEIPESEISFVFCSRNRGESTESDLFAEIVDSFKLPLVTFSSATFQAERREKGLQEERKGRSKLIQQWRRDYDREVMRRLGEYDIHLYVLAGYMLIVGEEMCQKYDLINLHPALPGGPKGTWQEVIWQLLENRASEAGAMIHLVTPELDQGSPLTFCRFSLRGEDFDPLWQDLEKKLQVRPLHEVREQEGETNLLFRKIRRQELAQEFPLIVTTIGALARGEIAIKNKQVVTSSGEVLQGGYDLTEKIGQKSIINISH
;
A
#
# COMPACT_ATOMS: atom_id res chain seq x y z
N MET A 1 -22.65 8.22 -0.11
CA MET A 1 -21.83 7.43 -1.04
C MET A 1 -20.38 7.92 -1.04
N LEU A 2 -19.43 7.04 -0.72
CA LEU A 2 -17.98 7.31 -0.72
C LEU A 2 -17.42 7.12 -2.14
N SER A 3 -17.02 8.21 -2.79
CA SER A 3 -16.34 8.17 -4.09
C SER A 3 -14.83 7.98 -3.92
N ILE A 4 -14.27 7.00 -4.65
CA ILE A 4 -12.87 6.57 -4.55
C ILE A 4 -12.14 6.84 -5.86
N GLY A 5 -10.99 7.52 -5.77
CA GLY A 5 -10.01 7.62 -6.84
C GLY A 5 -8.89 6.60 -6.62
N TRP A 6 -8.76 5.62 -7.50
CA TRP A 6 -7.78 4.54 -7.33
C TRP A 6 -6.49 4.81 -8.09
N PHE A 7 -5.34 4.79 -7.42
CA PHE A 7 -4.02 5.09 -8.00
C PHE A 7 -3.16 3.84 -8.02
N SER A 8 -2.59 3.51 -9.19
CA SER A 8 -1.65 2.42 -9.31
C SER A 8 -0.59 2.68 -10.38
N THR A 9 0.50 1.92 -10.35
CA THR A 9 1.43 1.79 -11.48
C THR A 9 1.13 0.54 -12.31
N GLY A 10 0.22 -0.34 -11.85
CA GLY A 10 -0.06 -1.62 -12.52
C GLY A 10 1.19 -2.47 -12.68
N ARG A 11 2.09 -2.45 -11.69
CA ARG A 11 3.44 -3.01 -11.82
C ARG A 11 3.46 -4.54 -11.82
N ASP A 12 2.50 -5.17 -11.12
CA ASP A 12 2.52 -6.59 -10.80
C ASP A 12 1.11 -7.14 -10.52
N GLN A 13 1.05 -8.44 -10.24
CA GLN A 13 -0.19 -9.15 -9.89
C GLN A 13 -0.85 -8.61 -8.62
N ALA A 14 -0.08 -8.19 -7.61
CA ALA A 14 -0.64 -7.70 -6.36
C ALA A 14 -1.46 -6.41 -6.58
N ALA A 15 -0.96 -5.51 -7.45
CA ALA A 15 -1.71 -4.32 -7.85
C ALA A 15 -3.05 -4.65 -8.53
N ARG A 16 -3.09 -5.69 -9.38
CA ARG A 16 -4.32 -6.18 -10.03
C ARG A 16 -5.28 -6.81 -9.01
N ASP A 17 -4.76 -7.63 -8.11
CA ASP A 17 -5.58 -8.34 -7.12
C ASP A 17 -6.23 -7.38 -6.12
N LEU A 18 -5.49 -6.36 -5.65
CA LEU A 18 -6.02 -5.31 -4.79
C LEU A 18 -7.23 -4.60 -5.41
N LEU A 19 -7.12 -4.18 -6.67
CA LEU A 19 -8.22 -3.52 -7.38
C LEU A 19 -9.42 -4.46 -7.53
N GLN A 20 -9.19 -5.70 -7.96
CA GLN A 20 -10.26 -6.68 -8.15
C GLN A 20 -11.01 -6.98 -6.85
N VAL A 21 -10.29 -7.16 -5.73
CA VAL A 21 -10.88 -7.44 -4.43
C VAL A 21 -11.74 -6.27 -3.96
N VAL A 22 -11.22 -5.03 -4.00
CA VAL A 22 -11.99 -3.85 -3.59
C VAL A 22 -13.21 -3.63 -4.48
N TYR A 23 -13.06 -3.75 -5.80
CA TYR A 23 -14.19 -3.63 -6.74
C TYR A 23 -15.28 -4.67 -6.46
N ARG A 24 -14.90 -5.94 -6.26
CA ARG A 24 -15.86 -7.01 -5.94
C ARG A 24 -16.55 -6.79 -4.59
N SER A 25 -15.83 -6.32 -3.58
CA SER A 25 -16.40 -6.01 -2.27
C SER A 25 -17.34 -4.81 -2.31
N ILE A 26 -17.14 -3.85 -3.22
CA ILE A 26 -18.11 -2.80 -3.51
C ILE A 26 -19.36 -3.40 -4.19
N CYS A 27 -19.18 -4.18 -5.25
CA CYS A 27 -20.30 -4.77 -6.00
C CYS A 27 -21.15 -5.74 -5.15
N SER A 28 -20.55 -6.45 -4.20
CA SER A 28 -21.26 -7.36 -3.29
C SER A 28 -21.96 -6.63 -2.14
N GLY A 29 -21.70 -5.34 -1.93
CA GLY A 29 -22.22 -4.55 -0.82
C GLY A 29 -21.46 -4.72 0.50
N GLU A 30 -20.34 -5.45 0.53
CA GLU A 30 -19.46 -5.55 1.71
C GLU A 30 -18.86 -4.19 2.08
N ILE A 31 -18.50 -3.40 1.07
CA ILE A 31 -18.19 -1.98 1.20
C ILE A 31 -19.46 -1.22 0.79
N PRO A 32 -20.29 -0.77 1.76
CA PRO A 32 -21.58 -0.17 1.45
C PRO A 32 -21.41 1.22 0.84
N GLU A 33 -22.42 1.65 0.07
CA GLU A 33 -22.52 3.01 -0.47
C GLU A 33 -21.19 3.58 -0.98
N SER A 34 -20.46 2.83 -1.79
CA SER A 34 -19.15 3.25 -2.29
C SER A 34 -19.02 2.97 -3.77
N GLU A 35 -18.15 3.71 -4.44
CA GLU A 35 -17.82 3.49 -5.84
C GLU A 35 -16.35 3.83 -6.12
N ILE A 36 -15.80 3.20 -7.16
CA ILE A 36 -14.54 3.63 -7.76
C ILE A 36 -14.91 4.55 -8.92
N SER A 37 -14.71 5.85 -8.78
CA SER A 37 -15.13 6.83 -9.80
C SER A 37 -14.11 6.95 -10.93
N PHE A 38 -12.83 6.67 -10.66
CA PHE A 38 -11.81 6.48 -11.68
C PHE A 38 -10.65 5.59 -11.18
N VAL A 39 -9.89 5.07 -12.14
CA VAL A 39 -8.57 4.48 -11.93
C VAL A 39 -7.52 5.31 -12.65
N PHE A 40 -6.49 5.75 -11.93
CA PHE A 40 -5.31 6.39 -12.46
C PHE A 40 -4.15 5.39 -12.56
N CYS A 41 -3.53 5.29 -13.74
CA CYS A 41 -2.31 4.52 -13.96
C CYS A 41 -1.13 5.44 -14.36
N SER A 42 -0.01 5.34 -13.64
CA SER A 42 1.21 6.11 -13.94
C SER A 42 2.04 5.60 -15.12
N ARG A 43 1.45 4.67 -15.90
CA ARG A 43 1.97 4.10 -17.14
C ARG A 43 0.91 4.19 -18.22
N ASN A 44 1.36 4.42 -19.45
CA ASN A 44 0.51 4.30 -20.63
C ASN A 44 0.40 2.84 -21.07
N ARG A 45 -0.63 2.52 -21.87
CA ARG A 45 -0.70 1.23 -22.55
C ARG A 45 0.51 1.01 -23.45
N GLY A 46 1.02 -0.22 -23.48
CA GLY A 46 2.20 -0.63 -24.24
C GLY A 46 3.52 -0.39 -23.53
N GLU A 47 3.53 0.19 -22.31
CA GLU A 47 4.78 0.37 -21.55
C GLU A 47 5.25 -0.89 -20.83
N SER A 48 4.33 -1.78 -20.44
CA SER A 48 4.68 -3.08 -19.86
C SER A 48 3.50 -4.04 -19.88
N THR A 49 3.79 -5.33 -20.00
CA THR A 49 2.78 -6.40 -19.95
C THR A 49 1.91 -6.31 -18.70
N GLU A 50 2.53 -6.07 -17.53
CA GLU A 50 1.80 -6.02 -16.26
C GLU A 50 0.82 -4.84 -16.19
N SER A 51 1.21 -3.66 -16.72
CA SER A 51 0.34 -2.49 -16.73
C SER A 51 -0.76 -2.60 -17.78
N ASP A 52 -0.50 -3.30 -18.88
CA ASP A 52 -1.51 -3.58 -19.90
C ASP A 52 -2.58 -4.54 -19.37
N LEU A 53 -2.18 -5.62 -18.69
CA LEU A 53 -3.09 -6.52 -17.98
C LEU A 53 -3.90 -5.78 -16.90
N PHE A 54 -3.27 -4.84 -16.18
CA PHE A 54 -3.97 -3.99 -15.22
C PHE A 54 -5.03 -3.13 -15.92
N ALA A 55 -4.70 -2.50 -17.04
CA ALA A 55 -5.62 -1.67 -17.81
C ALA A 55 -6.79 -2.49 -18.39
N GLU A 56 -6.55 -3.72 -18.86
CA GLU A 56 -7.60 -4.64 -19.32
C GLU A 56 -8.59 -5.01 -18.20
N ILE A 57 -8.11 -5.20 -16.97
CA ILE A 57 -8.99 -5.41 -15.81
C ILE A 57 -9.88 -4.19 -15.58
N VAL A 58 -9.32 -2.99 -15.62
CA VAL A 58 -10.07 -1.73 -15.45
C VAL A 58 -11.16 -1.61 -16.52
N ASP A 59 -10.84 -1.92 -17.78
CA ASP A 59 -11.83 -1.92 -18.88
C ASP A 59 -12.94 -2.95 -18.65
N SER A 60 -12.58 -4.15 -18.16
CA SER A 60 -13.54 -5.22 -17.88
C SER A 60 -14.56 -4.82 -16.81
N PHE A 61 -14.17 -3.95 -15.89
CA PHE A 61 -15.03 -3.34 -14.86
C PHE A 61 -15.79 -2.12 -15.36
N LYS A 62 -15.54 -1.68 -16.59
CA LYS A 62 -16.10 -0.48 -17.22
C LYS A 62 -15.82 0.79 -16.41
N LEU A 63 -14.68 0.83 -15.71
CA LEU A 63 -14.26 1.98 -14.92
C LEU A 63 -13.51 2.98 -15.81
N PRO A 64 -13.64 4.30 -15.58
CA PRO A 64 -12.82 5.28 -16.26
C PRO A 64 -11.34 5.08 -15.95
N LEU A 65 -10.53 4.85 -16.99
CA LEU A 65 -9.07 4.73 -16.88
C LEU A 65 -8.40 6.01 -17.37
N VAL A 66 -7.71 6.70 -16.45
CA VAL A 66 -6.85 7.84 -16.77
C VAL A 66 -5.39 7.36 -16.72
N THR A 67 -4.67 7.52 -17.83
CA THR A 67 -3.24 7.18 -17.91
C THR A 67 -2.40 8.44 -18.05
N PHE A 68 -1.26 8.47 -17.36
CA PHE A 68 -0.23 9.46 -17.60
C PHE A 68 1.13 8.88 -17.23
N SER A 69 2.01 8.77 -18.21
CA SER A 69 3.30 8.10 -18.04
C SER A 69 4.32 8.94 -17.31
N SER A 70 4.72 8.46 -16.13
CA SER A 70 5.85 9.00 -15.38
C SER A 70 7.21 8.76 -16.02
N ALA A 71 7.32 7.74 -16.89
CA ALA A 71 8.57 7.41 -17.58
C ALA A 71 8.86 8.42 -18.70
N THR A 72 7.83 8.84 -19.43
CA THR A 72 7.98 9.74 -20.58
C THR A 72 7.86 11.22 -20.21
N PHE A 73 7.14 11.56 -19.13
CA PHE A 73 7.01 12.95 -18.69
C PHE A 73 8.35 13.56 -18.29
N GLN A 74 8.82 14.54 -19.06
CA GLN A 74 10.10 15.23 -18.83
C GLN A 74 11.25 14.26 -18.51
N ALA A 75 11.37 13.18 -19.29
CA ALA A 75 12.25 12.04 -18.99
C ALA A 75 13.71 12.45 -18.67
N GLU A 76 14.31 13.33 -19.46
CA GLU A 76 15.68 13.82 -19.21
C GLU A 76 15.84 14.52 -17.86
N ARG A 77 14.82 15.30 -17.47
CA ARG A 77 14.82 16.01 -16.19
C ARG A 77 14.69 15.04 -15.04
N ARG A 78 13.81 14.05 -15.18
CA ARG A 78 13.63 12.97 -14.19
C ARG A 78 14.93 12.21 -13.98
N GLU A 79 15.58 11.80 -15.07
CA GLU A 79 16.84 11.08 -15.04
C GLU A 79 17.93 11.87 -14.33
N LYS A 80 18.16 13.13 -14.76
CA LYS A 80 19.12 14.03 -14.11
C LYS A 80 18.79 14.22 -12.63
N GLY A 81 17.51 14.43 -12.30
CA GLY A 81 17.05 14.60 -10.93
C GLY A 81 17.31 13.38 -10.05
N LEU A 82 17.05 12.16 -10.54
CA LEU A 82 17.33 10.92 -9.81
C LEU A 82 18.85 10.70 -9.62
N GLN A 83 19.68 11.05 -10.61
CA GLN A 83 21.13 11.00 -10.48
C GLN A 83 21.66 12.00 -9.45
N GLU A 84 21.06 13.19 -9.36
CA GLU A 84 21.40 14.20 -8.36
C GLU A 84 20.94 13.80 -6.94
N GLU A 85 19.76 13.19 -6.81
CA GLU A 85 19.22 12.71 -5.53
C GLU A 85 20.14 11.66 -4.90
N ARG A 86 20.69 10.74 -5.72
CA ARG A 86 21.72 9.78 -5.28
C ARG A 86 22.99 10.43 -4.73
N LYS A 87 23.24 11.70 -5.07
CA LYS A 87 24.35 12.53 -4.58
C LYS A 87 23.91 13.48 -3.46
N GLY A 88 22.73 13.27 -2.86
CA GLY A 88 22.16 14.09 -1.79
C GLY A 88 21.54 15.41 -2.26
N ARG A 89 21.31 15.60 -3.57
CA ARG A 89 20.74 16.85 -4.14
C ARG A 89 19.36 16.60 -4.74
N SER A 90 18.30 16.89 -3.97
CA SER A 90 16.93 16.51 -4.36
C SER A 90 16.12 17.59 -5.07
N LYS A 91 16.66 18.80 -5.28
CA LYS A 91 15.90 19.94 -5.81
C LYS A 91 15.26 19.66 -7.17
N LEU A 92 16.01 19.07 -8.10
CA LEU A 92 15.54 18.84 -9.46
C LEU A 92 14.45 17.76 -9.53
N ILE A 93 14.64 16.65 -8.80
CA ILE A 93 13.63 15.58 -8.74
C ILE A 93 12.37 16.03 -7.99
N GLN A 94 12.50 16.84 -6.93
CA GLN A 94 11.34 17.43 -6.25
C GLN A 94 10.54 18.34 -7.17
N GLN A 95 11.21 19.13 -8.02
CA GLN A 95 10.51 19.98 -8.98
C GLN A 95 9.82 19.14 -10.07
N TRP A 96 10.46 18.07 -10.54
CA TRP A 96 9.82 17.12 -11.46
C TRP A 96 8.58 16.46 -10.84
N ARG A 97 8.67 15.98 -9.59
CA ARG A 97 7.53 15.37 -8.85
C ARG A 97 6.36 16.35 -8.76
N ARG A 98 6.61 17.59 -8.34
CA ARG A 98 5.58 18.64 -8.29
C ARG A 98 4.91 18.90 -9.64
N ASP A 99 5.71 19.02 -10.71
CA ASP A 99 5.17 19.31 -12.04
C ASP A 99 4.38 18.11 -12.59
N TYR A 100 4.82 16.89 -12.30
CA TYR A 100 4.09 15.66 -12.65
C TYR A 100 2.76 15.58 -11.90
N ASP A 101 2.78 15.77 -10.59
CA ASP A 101 1.58 15.73 -9.75
C ASP A 101 0.55 16.78 -10.16
N ARG A 102 0.99 17.99 -10.53
CA ARG A 102 0.08 19.02 -11.06
C ARG A 102 -0.61 18.60 -12.33
N GLU A 103 0.11 17.96 -13.24
CA GLU A 103 -0.49 17.47 -14.48
C GLU A 103 -1.46 16.31 -14.20
N VAL A 104 -1.15 15.43 -13.25
CA VAL A 104 -2.08 14.41 -12.76
C VAL A 104 -3.33 15.05 -12.15
N MET A 105 -3.18 15.99 -11.22
CA MET A 105 -4.30 16.72 -10.60
C MET A 105 -5.15 17.45 -11.63
N ARG A 106 -4.54 18.03 -12.68
CA ARG A 106 -5.25 18.70 -13.76
C ARG A 106 -6.11 17.71 -14.56
N ARG A 107 -5.57 16.53 -14.88
CA ARG A 107 -6.31 15.47 -15.59
C ARG A 107 -7.47 14.91 -14.79
N LEU A 108 -7.33 14.89 -13.47
CA LEU A 108 -8.34 14.37 -12.55
C LEU A 108 -9.29 15.45 -12.04
N GLY A 109 -9.15 16.70 -12.49
CA GLY A 109 -9.87 17.85 -11.93
C GLY A 109 -11.39 17.84 -12.13
N GLU A 110 -11.90 16.98 -13.01
CA GLU A 110 -13.35 16.81 -13.26
C GLU A 110 -14.02 15.86 -12.25
N TYR A 111 -13.24 15.11 -11.47
CA TYR A 111 -13.75 14.14 -10.52
C TYR A 111 -13.85 14.73 -9.11
N ASP A 112 -15.01 14.57 -8.48
CA ASP A 112 -15.23 14.91 -7.07
C ASP A 112 -15.06 13.64 -6.21
N ILE A 113 -13.88 13.52 -5.61
CA ILE A 113 -13.44 12.31 -4.90
C ILE A 113 -13.27 12.61 -3.42
N HIS A 114 -13.85 11.74 -2.59
CA HIS A 114 -13.71 11.80 -1.15
C HIS A 114 -12.40 11.15 -0.67
N LEU A 115 -12.00 10.02 -1.27
CA LEU A 115 -10.84 9.24 -0.84
C LEU A 115 -9.98 8.81 -2.02
N TYR A 116 -8.68 9.06 -1.93
CA TYR A 116 -7.71 8.63 -2.94
C TYR A 116 -6.90 7.46 -2.39
N VAL A 117 -6.90 6.33 -3.08
CA VAL A 117 -6.26 5.09 -2.61
C VAL A 117 -5.05 4.77 -3.47
N LEU A 118 -3.86 4.76 -2.87
CA LEU A 118 -2.62 4.33 -3.50
C LEU A 118 -2.44 2.83 -3.27
N ALA A 119 -2.57 2.05 -4.33
CA ALA A 119 -2.42 0.61 -4.30
C ALA A 119 -1.46 0.17 -5.41
N GLY A 120 -0.21 -0.10 -5.03
CA GLY A 120 0.87 -0.35 -6.00
C GLY A 120 1.27 0.90 -6.80
N TYR A 121 1.12 2.09 -6.20
CA TYR A 121 1.58 3.35 -6.79
C TYR A 121 3.06 3.58 -6.45
N MET A 122 3.93 3.48 -7.47
CA MET A 122 5.39 3.42 -7.30
C MET A 122 6.09 4.79 -7.35
N LEU A 123 5.36 5.88 -7.11
CA LEU A 123 5.89 7.24 -7.16
C LEU A 123 5.68 7.95 -5.83
N ILE A 124 6.66 8.77 -5.43
CA ILE A 124 6.54 9.65 -4.27
C ILE A 124 5.62 10.81 -4.64
N VAL A 125 4.54 10.97 -3.88
CA VAL A 125 3.57 12.05 -4.03
C VAL A 125 4.13 13.34 -3.40
N GLY A 126 4.06 14.43 -4.15
CA GLY A 126 4.49 15.75 -3.74
C GLY A 126 3.50 16.45 -2.80
N GLU A 127 4.04 17.42 -2.06
CA GLU A 127 3.33 18.19 -1.03
C GLU A 127 1.98 18.76 -1.45
N GLU A 128 1.90 19.35 -2.64
CA GLU A 128 0.67 19.99 -3.12
C GLU A 128 -0.49 18.99 -3.24
N MET A 129 -0.23 17.78 -3.75
CA MET A 129 -1.26 16.75 -3.89
C MET A 129 -1.62 16.15 -2.53
N CYS A 130 -0.63 15.91 -1.65
CA CYS A 130 -0.86 15.45 -0.27
C CYS A 130 -1.72 16.43 0.55
N GLN A 131 -1.51 17.73 0.38
CA GLN A 131 -2.31 18.75 1.06
C GLN A 131 -3.74 18.79 0.52
N LYS A 132 -3.90 18.73 -0.80
CA LYS A 132 -5.20 18.84 -1.47
C LYS A 132 -6.11 17.63 -1.26
N TYR A 133 -5.55 16.42 -1.26
CA TYR A 133 -6.32 15.18 -1.28
C TYR A 133 -6.07 14.30 -0.06
N ASP A 134 -7.11 13.61 0.40
CA ASP A 134 -6.98 12.56 1.40
C ASP A 134 -6.53 11.28 0.71
N LEU A 135 -5.21 11.12 0.64
CA LEU A 135 -4.52 10.00 0.03
C LEU A 135 -4.19 8.99 1.11
N ILE A 136 -4.55 7.73 0.90
CA ILE A 136 -4.19 6.62 1.78
C ILE A 136 -3.33 5.61 1.03
N ASN A 137 -2.35 5.03 1.72
CA ASN A 137 -1.48 4.01 1.15
C ASN A 137 -1.40 2.80 2.08
N LEU A 138 -1.31 1.62 1.48
CA LEU A 138 -1.04 0.37 2.19
C LEU A 138 0.48 0.18 2.34
N HIS A 139 0.93 -0.05 3.56
CA HIS A 139 2.32 -0.32 3.90
C HIS A 139 2.42 -1.65 4.66
N PRO A 140 3.34 -2.56 4.29
CA PRO A 140 3.45 -3.90 4.88
C PRO A 140 4.19 -3.89 6.22
N ALA A 141 3.95 -2.90 7.07
CA ALA A 141 4.46 -2.87 8.44
C ALA A 141 3.42 -2.30 9.40
N LEU A 142 3.60 -2.58 10.69
CA LEU A 142 2.80 -1.96 11.75
C LEU A 142 3.15 -0.48 11.92
N PRO A 143 2.26 0.33 12.54
CA PRO A 143 2.58 1.69 12.96
C PRO A 143 3.90 1.74 13.76
N GLY A 144 4.81 2.63 13.34
CA GLY A 144 6.15 2.73 13.96
C GLY A 144 7.14 1.63 13.57
N GLY A 145 6.73 0.70 12.69
CA GLY A 145 7.57 -0.38 12.19
C GLY A 145 8.58 0.04 11.12
N PRO A 146 9.30 -0.94 10.53
CA PRO A 146 10.25 -0.72 9.46
C PRO A 146 9.65 0.00 8.25
N LYS A 147 10.49 0.78 7.56
CA LYS A 147 10.13 1.51 6.33
C LYS A 147 10.82 0.91 5.11
N GLY A 148 10.33 1.29 3.93
CA GLY A 148 10.88 0.85 2.66
C GLY A 148 10.07 -0.27 2.03
N THR A 149 10.71 -0.97 1.10
CA THR A 149 10.08 -2.08 0.36
C THR A 149 9.70 -3.23 1.28
N TRP A 150 8.73 -4.04 0.88
CA TRP A 150 8.31 -5.21 1.65
C TRP A 150 9.48 -6.17 1.92
N GLN A 151 10.46 -6.29 1.01
CA GLN A 151 11.67 -7.07 1.26
C GLN A 151 12.50 -6.50 2.40
N GLU A 152 12.73 -5.18 2.40
CA GLU A 152 13.51 -4.51 3.45
C GLU A 152 12.80 -4.59 4.80
N VAL A 153 11.47 -4.48 4.81
CA VAL A 153 10.65 -4.63 6.01
C VAL A 153 10.82 -6.03 6.61
N ILE A 154 10.62 -7.09 5.82
CA ILE A 154 10.73 -8.46 6.35
C ILE A 154 12.15 -8.75 6.85
N TRP A 155 13.20 -8.34 6.13
CA TRP A 155 14.56 -8.54 6.61
C TRP A 155 14.85 -7.79 7.92
N GLN A 156 14.30 -6.59 8.11
CA GLN A 156 14.39 -5.86 9.38
C GLN A 156 13.61 -6.55 10.51
N LEU A 157 12.46 -7.17 10.22
CA LEU A 157 11.72 -7.98 11.21
C LEU A 157 12.54 -9.19 11.67
N LEU A 158 13.22 -9.85 10.73
CA LEU A 158 14.13 -10.97 11.00
C LEU A 158 15.33 -10.52 11.85
N GLU A 159 15.97 -9.42 11.46
CA GLU A 159 17.11 -8.84 12.18
C GLU A 159 16.76 -8.46 13.63
N ASN A 160 15.58 -7.84 13.82
CA ASN A 160 15.10 -7.42 15.13
C ASN A 160 14.45 -8.56 15.94
N ARG A 161 14.43 -9.80 15.41
CA ARG A 161 13.80 -10.96 16.06
C ARG A 161 12.35 -10.67 16.48
N ALA A 162 11.61 -9.95 15.65
CA ALA A 162 10.27 -9.47 15.96
C ALA A 162 9.32 -10.63 16.32
N SER A 163 8.47 -10.42 17.33
CA SER A 163 7.44 -11.37 17.73
C SER A 163 6.13 -11.20 16.96
N GLU A 164 5.97 -10.08 16.27
CA GLU A 164 4.77 -9.72 15.51
C GLU A 164 5.13 -9.00 14.21
N ALA A 165 4.22 -9.08 13.25
CA ALA A 165 4.24 -8.35 12.00
C ALA A 165 2.82 -7.91 11.65
N GLY A 166 2.66 -7.17 10.57
CA GLY A 166 1.36 -6.71 10.15
C GLY A 166 1.44 -5.71 9.02
N ALA A 167 0.29 -5.13 8.69
CA ALA A 167 0.17 -4.10 7.67
C ALA A 167 -0.60 -2.90 8.24
N MET A 168 -0.29 -1.72 7.71
CA MET A 168 -0.99 -0.49 8.03
C MET A 168 -1.50 0.17 6.75
N ILE A 169 -2.66 0.80 6.84
CA ILE A 169 -3.06 1.85 5.93
C ILE A 169 -2.81 3.16 6.65
N HIS A 170 -2.14 4.09 6.00
CA HIS A 170 -1.79 5.39 6.56
C HIS A 170 -2.12 6.51 5.58
N LEU A 171 -2.27 7.73 6.10
CA LEU A 171 -2.34 8.93 5.27
C LEU A 171 -1.00 9.14 4.56
N VAL A 172 -1.02 9.55 3.30
CA VAL A 172 0.19 9.83 2.53
C VAL A 172 0.67 11.23 2.83
N THR A 173 1.95 11.34 3.13
CA THR A 173 2.68 12.60 3.33
C THR A 173 3.83 12.69 2.32
N PRO A 174 4.41 13.88 2.11
CA PRO A 174 5.61 14.04 1.28
C PRO A 174 6.79 13.21 1.79
N GLU A 175 6.85 12.99 3.10
CA GLU A 175 7.77 12.08 3.75
C GLU A 175 7.28 10.64 3.61
N LEU A 176 8.13 9.77 3.04
CA LEU A 176 7.83 8.36 2.78
C LEU A 176 7.46 7.60 4.07
N ASP A 177 6.33 6.91 4.05
CA ASP A 177 5.82 6.04 5.12
C ASP A 177 5.74 6.72 6.52
N GLN A 178 5.46 8.03 6.55
CA GLN A 178 5.48 8.85 7.77
C GLN A 178 4.14 9.48 8.15
N GLY A 179 3.13 9.36 7.31
CA GLY A 179 1.82 9.93 7.62
C GLY A 179 1.08 9.13 8.69
N SER A 180 0.06 9.77 9.27
CA SER A 180 -0.67 9.20 10.39
C SER A 180 -1.31 7.86 10.03
N PRO A 181 -1.13 6.82 10.86
CA PRO A 181 -1.81 5.54 10.68
C PRO A 181 -3.32 5.72 10.72
N LEU A 182 -4.01 5.13 9.74
CA LEU A 182 -5.46 5.09 9.63
C LEU A 182 -6.01 3.84 10.28
N THR A 183 -5.53 2.70 9.83
CA THR A 183 -5.91 1.39 10.34
C THR A 183 -4.72 0.47 10.26
N PHE A 184 -4.67 -0.55 11.10
CA PHE A 184 -3.66 -1.58 10.95
C PHE A 184 -4.23 -2.93 11.38
N CYS A 185 -3.50 -4.00 11.05
CA CYS A 185 -3.75 -5.32 11.58
C CYS A 185 -2.42 -6.00 11.88
N ARG A 186 -2.39 -6.83 12.92
CA ARG A 186 -1.18 -7.53 13.36
C ARG A 186 -1.40 -9.04 13.40
N PHE A 187 -0.31 -9.78 13.28
CA PHE A 187 -0.27 -11.24 13.49
C PHE A 187 1.02 -11.66 14.18
N SER A 188 0.95 -12.76 14.92
CA SER A 188 2.09 -13.34 15.62
C SER A 188 3.09 -13.95 14.63
N LEU A 189 4.38 -13.66 14.84
CA LEU A 189 5.51 -14.36 14.23
C LEU A 189 6.02 -15.52 15.10
N ARG A 190 5.22 -15.94 16.08
CA ARG A 190 5.47 -17.04 17.01
C ARG A 190 4.33 -18.04 16.98
N GLY A 191 4.57 -19.26 17.45
CA GLY A 191 3.63 -20.37 17.48
C GLY A 191 3.97 -21.45 16.46
N GLU A 192 3.15 -22.49 16.39
CA GLU A 192 3.44 -23.75 15.69
C GLU A 192 3.87 -23.55 14.22
N ASP A 193 3.28 -22.55 13.55
CA ASP A 193 3.53 -22.23 12.15
C ASP A 193 4.85 -21.48 11.89
N PHE A 194 5.41 -20.81 12.90
CA PHE A 194 6.58 -19.94 12.77
C PHE A 194 7.78 -20.41 13.59
N ASP A 195 7.57 -21.00 14.77
CA ASP A 195 8.64 -21.39 15.69
C ASP A 195 9.64 -22.36 15.04
N PRO A 196 9.24 -23.39 14.26
CA PRO A 196 10.20 -24.23 13.55
C PRO A 196 11.04 -23.46 12.51
N LEU A 197 10.46 -22.45 11.86
CA LEU A 197 11.14 -21.62 10.85
C LEU A 197 12.14 -20.65 11.50
N TRP A 198 11.78 -20.12 12.67
CA TRP A 198 12.73 -19.36 13.49
C TRP A 198 13.87 -20.25 13.97
N GLN A 199 13.60 -21.46 14.45
CA GLN A 199 14.66 -22.40 14.86
C GLN A 199 15.61 -22.74 13.71
N ASP A 200 15.10 -22.91 12.48
CA ASP A 200 15.93 -23.09 11.29
C ASP A 200 16.85 -21.87 11.04
N LEU A 201 16.29 -20.66 11.10
CA LEU A 201 17.08 -19.44 10.96
C LEU A 201 18.14 -19.34 12.07
N GLU A 202 17.81 -19.59 13.34
CA GLU A 202 18.78 -19.55 14.44
C GLU A 202 19.93 -20.54 14.26
N LYS A 203 19.65 -21.76 13.79
CA LYS A 203 20.70 -22.74 13.48
C LYS A 203 21.65 -22.22 12.41
N LYS A 204 21.14 -21.54 11.37
CA LYS A 204 21.97 -20.89 10.35
C LYS A 204 22.79 -19.75 10.95
N LEU A 205 22.20 -18.96 11.85
CA LEU A 205 22.88 -17.83 12.50
C LEU A 205 24.00 -18.25 13.47
N GLN A 206 24.04 -19.51 13.91
CA GLN A 206 25.17 -20.06 14.66
C GLN A 206 26.44 -20.24 13.83
N VAL A 207 26.31 -20.38 12.51
CA VAL A 207 27.44 -20.67 11.60
C VAL A 207 27.79 -19.50 10.67
N ARG A 208 26.86 -18.58 10.43
CA ARG A 208 27.07 -17.42 9.55
C ARG A 208 26.20 -16.23 9.97
N PRO A 209 26.64 -14.99 9.75
CA PRO A 209 25.86 -13.80 10.07
C PRO A 209 24.61 -13.66 9.18
N LEU A 210 23.62 -12.90 9.64
CA LEU A 210 22.35 -12.72 8.94
C LEU A 210 22.51 -12.13 7.54
N HIS A 211 23.47 -11.23 7.31
CA HIS A 211 23.69 -10.65 5.99
C HIS A 211 24.08 -11.70 4.94
N GLU A 212 24.88 -12.72 5.31
CA GLU A 212 25.21 -13.84 4.42
C GLU A 212 23.97 -14.71 4.14
N VAL A 213 23.12 -14.95 5.14
CA VAL A 213 21.84 -15.66 4.92
C VAL A 213 20.96 -14.89 3.94
N ARG A 214 20.87 -13.57 4.11
CA ARG A 214 20.10 -12.68 3.21
C ARG A 214 20.63 -12.71 1.79
N GLU A 215 21.96 -12.63 1.60
CA GLU A 215 22.57 -12.69 0.27
C GLU A 215 22.37 -14.04 -0.42
N GLN A 216 22.47 -15.14 0.33
CA GLN A 216 22.41 -16.50 -0.23
C GLN A 216 20.97 -16.97 -0.48
N GLU A 217 20.07 -16.71 0.46
CA GLU A 217 18.70 -17.23 0.41
C GLU A 217 17.72 -16.19 -0.13
N GLY A 218 17.92 -14.90 0.17
CA GLY A 218 17.02 -13.84 -0.28
C GLY A 218 15.54 -14.17 -0.03
N GLU A 219 14.70 -13.94 -1.04
CA GLU A 219 13.27 -14.24 -0.97
C GLU A 219 12.94 -15.74 -0.95
N THR A 220 13.92 -16.64 -1.09
CA THR A 220 13.70 -18.09 -1.01
C THR A 220 13.75 -18.63 0.42
N ASN A 221 14.24 -17.84 1.39
CA ASN A 221 14.25 -18.21 2.81
C ASN A 221 12.83 -18.56 3.30
N LEU A 222 12.70 -19.68 4.02
CA LEU A 222 11.37 -20.22 4.37
C LEU A 222 10.60 -19.32 5.35
N LEU A 223 11.29 -18.77 6.35
CA LEU A 223 10.68 -17.82 7.29
C LEU A 223 10.23 -16.56 6.55
N PHE A 224 11.11 -15.99 5.73
CA PHE A 224 10.81 -14.83 4.90
C PHE A 224 9.56 -15.05 4.03
N ARG A 225 9.48 -16.18 3.31
CA ARG A 225 8.33 -16.52 2.47
C ARG A 225 7.05 -16.70 3.27
N LYS A 226 7.12 -17.33 4.43
CA LYS A 226 5.96 -17.51 5.31
C LYS A 226 5.44 -16.17 5.81
N ILE A 227 6.33 -15.26 6.22
CA ILE A 227 5.95 -13.88 6.61
C ILE A 227 5.29 -13.17 5.44
N ARG A 228 5.91 -13.15 4.25
CA ARG A 228 5.32 -12.45 3.10
C ARG A 228 3.94 -13.00 2.71
N ARG A 229 3.76 -14.32 2.76
CA ARG A 229 2.46 -14.96 2.50
C ARG A 229 1.42 -14.51 3.51
N GLN A 230 1.79 -14.41 4.78
CA GLN A 230 0.89 -13.98 5.84
C GLN A 230 0.58 -12.48 5.74
N GLU A 231 1.55 -11.62 5.41
CA GLU A 231 1.31 -10.20 5.11
C GLU A 231 0.30 -10.02 3.99
N LEU A 232 0.51 -10.68 2.84
CA LEU A 232 -0.41 -10.62 1.70
C LEU A 232 -1.83 -11.08 2.06
N ALA A 233 -1.95 -12.11 2.89
CA ALA A 233 -3.24 -12.61 3.36
C ALA A 233 -3.98 -11.60 4.25
N GLN A 234 -3.27 -10.66 4.88
CA GLN A 234 -3.82 -9.61 5.75
C GLN A 234 -4.01 -8.27 5.01
N GLU A 235 -3.17 -7.97 4.01
CA GLU A 235 -3.24 -6.78 3.18
C GLU A 235 -4.60 -6.63 2.46
N PHE A 236 -5.12 -7.71 1.85
CA PHE A 236 -6.41 -7.65 1.14
C PHE A 236 -7.62 -7.42 2.07
N PRO A 237 -7.79 -8.17 3.18
CA PRO A 237 -8.87 -7.87 4.12
C PRO A 237 -8.72 -6.51 4.79
N LEU A 238 -7.49 -6.03 5.02
CA LEU A 238 -7.23 -4.74 5.62
C LEU A 238 -7.78 -3.62 4.73
N ILE A 239 -7.40 -3.56 3.45
CA ILE A 239 -7.89 -2.51 2.55
C ILE A 239 -9.42 -2.49 2.41
N VAL A 240 -10.05 -3.66 2.28
CA VAL A 240 -11.50 -3.78 2.22
C VAL A 240 -12.16 -3.30 3.51
N THR A 241 -11.64 -3.73 4.65
CA THR A 241 -12.22 -3.40 5.96
C THR A 241 -12.04 -1.92 6.29
N THR A 242 -10.91 -1.32 5.91
CA THR A 242 -10.63 0.12 6.08
C THR A 242 -11.56 0.97 5.25
N ILE A 243 -11.70 0.68 3.94
CA ILE A 243 -12.63 1.43 3.07
C ILE A 243 -14.07 1.23 3.57
N GLY A 244 -14.45 0.02 3.96
CA GLY A 244 -15.76 -0.22 4.56
C GLY A 244 -15.99 0.54 5.87
N ALA A 245 -14.98 0.67 6.72
CA ALA A 245 -15.08 1.43 7.97
C ALA A 245 -15.27 2.94 7.72
N LEU A 246 -14.58 3.49 6.72
CA LEU A 246 -14.80 4.86 6.23
C LEU A 246 -16.21 5.04 5.66
N ALA A 247 -16.65 4.11 4.82
CA ALA A 247 -17.96 4.16 4.18
C ALA A 247 -19.12 4.08 5.18
N ARG A 248 -18.96 3.31 6.27
CA ARG A 248 -19.93 3.22 7.37
C ARG A 248 -19.83 4.36 8.39
N GLY A 249 -18.84 5.25 8.24
CA GLY A 249 -18.58 6.31 9.21
C GLY A 249 -18.10 5.82 10.58
N GLU A 250 -17.56 4.59 10.67
CA GLU A 250 -16.91 4.07 11.89
C GLU A 250 -15.67 4.92 12.21
N ILE A 251 -14.95 5.29 11.16
CA ILE A 251 -13.82 6.23 11.18
C ILE A 251 -14.00 7.27 10.07
N ALA A 252 -13.37 8.44 10.22
CA ALA A 252 -13.32 9.49 9.22
C ALA A 252 -11.95 10.18 9.21
N ILE A 253 -11.62 10.82 8.09
CA ILE A 253 -10.45 11.69 7.98
C ILE A 253 -10.92 13.14 8.12
N LYS A 254 -10.39 13.86 9.12
CA LYS A 254 -10.66 15.28 9.34
C LYS A 254 -9.35 16.01 9.61
N ASN A 255 -9.07 17.09 8.89
CA ASN A 255 -7.83 17.87 9.04
C ASN A 255 -6.56 17.01 8.99
N LYS A 256 -6.50 16.03 8.06
CA LYS A 256 -5.40 15.05 7.95
C LYS A 256 -5.17 14.22 9.22
N GLN A 257 -6.20 14.04 10.03
CA GLN A 257 -6.21 13.19 11.21
C GLN A 257 -7.37 12.20 11.14
N VAL A 258 -7.19 11.10 11.86
CA VAL A 258 -8.15 10.00 11.89
C VAL A 258 -8.99 10.16 13.11
N VAL A 259 -10.31 10.18 12.92
CA VAL A 259 -11.27 10.33 14.02
C VAL A 259 -12.28 9.19 14.01
N THR A 260 -12.70 8.75 15.20
CA THR A 260 -13.82 7.83 15.35
C THR A 260 -15.16 8.53 15.12
N SER A 261 -16.24 7.75 15.04
CA SER A 261 -17.61 8.28 15.05
C SER A 261 -17.94 9.13 16.29
N SER A 262 -17.27 8.92 17.43
CA SER A 262 -17.40 9.73 18.64
C SER A 262 -16.57 11.02 18.63
N GLY A 263 -15.72 11.23 17.60
CA GLY A 263 -14.86 12.40 17.45
C GLY A 263 -13.50 12.29 18.13
N GLU A 264 -13.14 11.12 18.65
CA GLU A 264 -11.83 10.85 19.25
C GLU A 264 -10.75 10.73 18.17
N VAL A 265 -9.59 11.35 18.37
CA VAL A 265 -8.44 11.27 17.45
C VAL A 265 -7.66 9.97 17.71
N LEU A 266 -7.52 9.13 16.70
CA LEU A 266 -6.77 7.87 16.77
C LEU A 266 -5.31 8.07 16.35
N GLN A 267 -4.45 8.48 17.29
CA GLN A 267 -3.02 8.71 16.98
C GLN A 267 -2.27 7.45 16.53
N GLY A 268 -2.66 6.27 17.02
CA GLY A 268 -2.05 4.98 16.66
C GLY A 268 -2.72 4.25 15.49
N GLY A 269 -3.78 4.84 14.91
CA GLY A 269 -4.65 4.17 13.95
C GLY A 269 -5.65 3.20 14.62
N TYR A 270 -6.66 2.80 13.84
CA TYR A 270 -7.71 1.88 14.29
C TYR A 270 -7.28 0.42 14.10
N ASP A 271 -7.25 -0.35 15.20
CA ASP A 271 -6.87 -1.77 15.17
C ASP A 271 -7.99 -2.63 14.58
N LEU A 272 -7.74 -3.23 13.43
CA LEU A 272 -8.68 -4.10 12.71
C LEU A 272 -8.35 -5.59 12.85
N THR A 273 -7.39 -5.95 13.71
CA THR A 273 -6.88 -7.32 13.85
C THR A 273 -7.99 -8.34 14.09
N GLU A 274 -8.87 -8.08 15.07
CA GLU A 274 -9.96 -9.00 15.40
C GLU A 274 -10.99 -9.12 14.27
N LYS A 275 -11.35 -7.99 13.63
CA LYS A 275 -12.34 -7.92 12.54
C LYS A 275 -11.88 -8.71 11.32
N ILE A 276 -10.59 -8.68 11.01
CA ILE A 276 -9.99 -9.45 9.92
C ILE A 276 -9.83 -10.92 10.28
N GLY A 277 -9.44 -11.23 11.53
CA GLY A 277 -9.37 -12.60 12.03
C GLY A 277 -10.70 -13.34 11.94
N GLN A 278 -11.81 -12.69 12.30
CA GLN A 278 -13.16 -13.27 12.23
C GLN A 278 -13.63 -13.59 10.80
N LYS A 279 -13.35 -12.71 9.83
CA LYS A 279 -13.69 -12.95 8.41
C LYS A 279 -12.95 -14.14 7.82
N SER A 280 -11.71 -14.38 8.24
CA SER A 280 -10.89 -15.49 7.78
C SER A 280 -11.46 -16.85 8.23
N ILE A 281 -12.16 -16.90 9.37
CA ILE A 281 -12.77 -18.13 9.91
C ILE A 281 -14.06 -18.49 9.17
N ILE A 282 -14.87 -17.49 8.81
CA ILE A 282 -16.16 -17.69 8.12
C ILE A 282 -15.95 -18.25 6.70
N ASN A 283 -14.92 -17.80 5.98
CA ASN A 283 -14.60 -18.28 4.62
C ASN A 283 -13.98 -19.70 4.56
N ILE A 284 -13.64 -20.32 5.68
CA ILE A 284 -13.15 -21.72 5.74
C ILE A 284 -14.31 -22.70 6.00
N SER A 285 -15.52 -22.18 6.28
CA SER A 285 -16.68 -22.97 6.70
C SER A 285 -17.70 -23.24 5.57
N HIS A 286 -17.36 -22.94 4.32
CA HIS A 286 -18.22 -23.13 3.13
C HIS A 286 -17.47 -23.81 1.99
#